data_AF-A0A2E1ISD8-F1
#
_entry.id   AF-A0A2E1ISD8-F1
#
_cell.length_a   1.000
_cell.length_b   1.000
_cell.length_c   1.000
_cell.angle_alpha   90.00
_cell.angle_beta   90.00
_cell.angle_gamma   90.00
#
_symmetry.space_group_name_H-M   'P 1'
#
loop_
_entity.id
_entity.type
_entity.pdbx_description
1 polymer ?
#
loop_
_entity_poly.entity_id
_entity_poly.type
_entity_poly.pdbx_seq_one_letter_code
_entity_poly.pdbx_strand_id
1 'polypeptide(L)'
;MPFNRQSASKAGRSSKRGKSVLTKEIKEVLGQNFINILDTLKIEELTTTEKIKLLQLSINYLIPKALEKNVEVQQPVQSIMWMPASEK
;
A
#
# COMPACT_ATOMS: atom_id res chain seq x y z
N MET A 1 -11.42 -6.46 -34.09
CA MET A 1 -10.86 -7.56 -33.27
C MET A 1 -11.94 -8.00 -32.28
N PRO A 2 -12.16 -9.31 -32.05
CA PRO A 2 -13.21 -9.79 -31.15
C PRO A 2 -12.95 -9.39 -29.68
N PHE A 3 -14.03 -9.10 -28.94
CA PHE A 3 -13.96 -8.71 -27.53
C PHE A 3 -13.72 -9.94 -26.64
N ASN A 4 -12.49 -10.13 -26.19
CA ASN A 4 -12.09 -11.22 -25.28
C ASN A 4 -11.53 -10.66 -23.96
N ARG A 5 -11.39 -11.52 -22.93
CA ARG A 5 -10.92 -11.13 -21.58
C ARG A 5 -9.58 -10.39 -21.60
N GLN A 6 -8.66 -10.84 -22.47
CA GLN A 6 -7.34 -10.22 -22.64
C GLN A 6 -7.47 -8.81 -23.23
N SER A 7 -8.35 -8.61 -24.23
CA SER A 7 -8.63 -7.32 -24.85
C SER A 7 -9.30 -6.34 -23.88
N ALA A 8 -10.25 -6.82 -23.07
CA ALA A 8 -10.93 -6.01 -22.06
C ALA A 8 -9.95 -5.54 -20.97
N SER A 9 -9.08 -6.42 -20.50
CA SER A 9 -8.03 -6.09 -19.53
C SER A 9 -7.02 -5.08 -20.10
N LYS A 10 -6.55 -5.30 -21.34
CA LYS A 10 -5.61 -4.40 -22.01
C LYS A 10 -6.21 -3.01 -22.21
N ALA A 11 -7.47 -2.94 -22.66
CA ALA A 11 -8.21 -1.69 -22.83
C ALA A 11 -8.39 -0.94 -21.50
N GLY A 12 -8.77 -1.65 -20.44
CA GLY A 12 -8.91 -1.09 -19.09
C GLY A 12 -7.61 -0.49 -18.57
N ARG A 13 -6.48 -1.19 -18.76
CA ARG A 13 -5.14 -0.73 -18.36
C ARG A 13 -4.67 0.48 -19.16
N SER A 14 -4.98 0.54 -20.46
CA SER A 14 -4.66 1.70 -21.32
C SER A 14 -5.58 2.90 -21.12
N SER A 15 -6.75 2.70 -20.48
CA SER A 15 -7.72 3.77 -20.25
C SER A 15 -7.15 4.85 -19.33
N LYS A 16 -7.71 6.06 -19.40
CA LYS A 16 -7.35 7.18 -18.51
C LYS A 16 -7.46 6.83 -17.01
N ARG A 17 -8.26 5.81 -16.65
CA ARG A 17 -8.43 5.28 -15.29
C ARG A 17 -7.39 4.21 -14.91
N GLY A 18 -6.85 3.48 -15.89
CA GLY A 18 -5.87 2.40 -15.68
C GLY A 18 -4.40 2.86 -15.78
N LYS A 19 -4.17 4.09 -16.25
CA LYS A 19 -2.85 4.70 -16.25
C LYS A 19 -2.40 4.94 -14.81
N SER A 20 -1.26 4.35 -14.45
CA SER A 20 -0.53 4.67 -13.22
C SER A 20 -0.29 6.18 -13.17
N VAL A 21 -0.67 6.84 -12.07
CA VAL A 21 -0.47 8.28 -11.84
C VAL A 21 1.01 8.67 -12.00
N LEU A 22 1.91 7.75 -11.65
CA LEU A 22 3.35 7.88 -11.87
C LEU A 22 3.77 7.14 -13.15
N THR A 23 4.46 7.85 -14.05
CA THR A 23 5.13 7.29 -15.22
C THR A 23 6.19 6.27 -14.81
N LYS A 24 6.40 5.24 -15.63
CA LYS A 24 7.42 4.20 -15.37
C LYS A 24 8.80 4.81 -15.10
N GLU A 25 9.20 5.80 -15.89
CA GLU A 25 10.45 6.56 -15.76
C GLU A 25 10.61 7.19 -14.38
N ILE A 26 9.54 7.82 -13.86
CA ILE A 26 9.58 8.48 -12.53
C ILE A 26 9.81 7.45 -11.43
N LYS A 27 9.17 6.27 -11.53
CA LYS A 27 9.37 5.19 -10.56
C LYS A 27 10.79 4.66 -10.58
N GLU A 28 11.38 4.57 -11.76
CA GLU A 28 12.75 4.09 -11.95
C GLU A 28 13.77 5.07 -11.38
N VAL A 29 13.63 6.36 -11.68
CA VAL A 29 14.47 7.42 -11.10
C VAL A 29 14.34 7.47 -9.58
N LEU A 30 13.12 7.37 -9.06
CA LEU A 30 12.89 7.37 -7.61
C LEU A 30 13.49 6.14 -6.94
N GLY A 31 13.38 4.96 -7.57
CA GLY A 31 14.01 3.73 -7.10
C GLY A 31 15.53 3.83 -7.05
N GLN A 32 16.16 4.37 -8.10
CA GLN A 32 17.61 4.57 -8.13
C GLN A 32 18.08 5.56 -7.05
N ASN A 33 17.37 6.69 -6.88
CA ASN A 33 17.68 7.62 -5.81
C ASN A 33 17.55 6.99 -4.42
N PHE A 34 16.54 6.14 -4.22
CA PHE A 34 16.38 5.43 -2.95
C PHE A 34 17.55 4.48 -2.67
N ILE A 35 18.01 3.72 -3.68
CA ILE A 35 19.20 2.85 -3.57
C ILE A 35 20.45 3.68 -3.24
N ASN A 36 20.66 4.79 -3.95
CA ASN A 36 21.80 5.67 -3.68
C ASN A 36 21.80 6.21 -2.25
N ILE A 37 20.62 6.62 -1.73
CA ILE A 37 20.49 7.07 -0.34
C ILE A 37 20.84 5.95 0.64
N LEU A 38 20.37 4.72 0.37
CA LEU A 38 20.70 3.56 1.20
C LEU A 38 22.21 3.26 1.20
N ASP A 39 22.89 3.36 0.05
CA ASP A 39 24.33 3.13 -0.04
C ASP A 39 25.14 4.21 0.69
N THR A 40 24.61 5.43 0.78
CA THR A 40 25.25 6.52 1.55
C THR A 40 24.99 6.46 3.05
N LEU A 41 24.01 5.66 3.51
CA LEU A 41 23.64 5.57 4.91
C LEU A 41 24.69 4.77 5.70
N LYS A 42 25.61 5.48 6.36
CA LYS A 42 26.51 4.88 7.34
C LYS A 42 25.80 4.70 8.68
N ILE A 43 25.41 3.46 8.97
CA ILE A 43 24.69 3.09 10.20
C ILE A 43 25.43 3.55 11.48
N GLU A 44 26.75 3.60 11.42
CA GLU A 44 27.62 4.01 12.53
C GLU A 44 27.41 5.48 12.94
N GLU A 45 27.17 6.36 11.96
CA GLU A 45 27.02 7.80 12.14
C GLU A 45 25.59 8.22 12.54
N LEU A 46 24.62 7.30 12.49
CA LEU A 46 23.22 7.59 12.82
C LEU A 46 22.99 7.75 14.33
N THR A 47 22.10 8.67 14.68
CA THR A 47 21.58 8.79 16.04
C THR A 47 20.71 7.60 16.43
N THR A 48 20.57 7.34 17.73
CA THR A 48 19.74 6.22 18.24
C THR A 48 18.30 6.30 17.74
N THR A 49 17.75 7.51 17.62
CA THR A 49 16.38 7.73 17.14
C THR A 49 16.23 7.39 15.66
N GLU A 50 17.22 7.74 14.82
CA GLU A 50 17.21 7.40 13.39
C GLU A 50 17.38 5.89 13.18
N LYS A 51 18.23 5.23 13.98
CA LYS A 51 18.38 3.77 13.99
C LYS A 51 17.06 3.06 14.31
N ILE A 52 16.32 3.55 15.30
CA ILE A 52 14.99 3.00 15.65
C ILE A 52 14.00 3.16 14.50
N LYS A 53 13.96 4.33 13.85
CA LYS A 53 13.08 4.58 12.70
C LYS A 53 13.42 3.68 11.51
N LEU A 54 14.71 3.50 11.21
CA LEU A 54 15.18 2.63 10.14
C LEU A 54 14.78 1.17 10.39
N LEU A 55 14.94 0.71 11.63
CA LEU A 55 14.51 -0.62 12.05
C LEU A 55 13.00 -0.80 11.92
N GLN A 56 12.18 0.16 12.38
CA GLN A 56 10.73 0.14 12.19
C GLN A 56 10.34 0.06 10.70
N LEU A 57 11.01 0.83 9.84
CA LEU A 57 10.76 0.80 8.40
C LEU A 57 11.11 -0.56 7.80
N SER A 58 12.27 -1.13 8.14
CA SER A 58 12.72 -2.43 7.64
C SER A 58 11.77 -3.56 8.04
N ILE A 59 11.21 -3.52 9.25
CA ILE A 59 10.26 -4.52 9.75
C ILE A 59 9.03 -4.60 8.83
N ASN A 60 8.49 -3.47 8.38
CA ASN A 60 7.33 -3.42 7.48
C ASN A 60 7.57 -4.09 6.12
N TYR A 61 8.83 -4.20 5.69
CA TYR A 61 9.21 -4.81 4.42
C TYR A 61 9.74 -6.24 4.58
N LEU A 62 10.32 -6.58 5.74
CA LEU A 62 10.84 -7.91 6.05
C LEU A 62 9.74 -8.85 6.55
N ILE A 63 8.78 -8.32 7.31
CA ILE A 63 7.67 -9.13 7.81
C ILE A 63 6.59 -9.21 6.73
N PRO A 64 6.16 -10.42 6.34
CA PRO A 64 5.07 -10.58 5.39
C PRO A 64 3.79 -9.97 5.99
N LYS A 65 3.17 -9.02 5.27
CA LYS A 65 1.87 -8.41 5.60
C LYS A 65 0.74 -9.41 5.88
N ALA A 66 0.94 -10.69 5.55
CA ALA A 66 0.03 -11.77 5.90
C ALA A 66 -0.20 -11.91 7.41
N LEU A 67 0.75 -11.49 8.27
CA LEU A 67 0.59 -11.53 9.71
C LEU A 67 -0.30 -10.40 10.26
N GLU A 68 -0.48 -9.30 9.53
CA GLU A 68 -1.34 -8.18 9.94
C GLU A 68 -2.84 -8.54 9.89
N LYS A 69 -3.22 -9.57 9.13
CA LYS A 69 -4.63 -10.01 9.02
C LYS A 69 -5.18 -10.68 10.29
N ASN A 70 -4.35 -11.00 11.27
CA ASN A 70 -4.78 -11.61 12.53
C ASN A 70 -4.95 -10.61 13.68
N VAL A 71 -4.76 -9.31 13.44
CA VAL A 71 -5.21 -8.29 14.39
C VAL A 71 -6.62 -7.90 13.96
N GLU A 72 -7.60 -8.68 14.42
CA GLU A 72 -9.00 -8.24 14.42
C GLU A 72 -9.07 -6.91 15.17
N VAL A 73 -9.10 -5.82 14.41
CA VAL A 73 -9.61 -4.54 14.89
C VAL A 73 -11.05 -4.81 15.27
N GLN A 74 -11.31 -4.97 16.57
CA GLN A 74 -12.65 -5.06 17.13
C GLN A 74 -13.46 -3.89 16.56
N GLN A 75 -14.35 -4.18 15.61
CA GLN A 75 -15.30 -3.18 15.14
C GLN A 75 -16.22 -2.85 16.31
N PRO A 76 -16.42 -1.57 16.67
CA PRO A 76 -17.41 -1.23 17.67
C PRO A 76 -18.76 -1.69 17.14
N VAL A 77 -19.41 -2.57 17.89
CA VAL A 77 -20.74 -3.13 17.59
C VAL A 77 -21.67 -1.96 17.25
N GLN A 78 -21.96 -1.77 15.96
CA GLN A 78 -23.01 -0.85 15.55
C GLN A 78 -24.32 -1.52 15.95
N SER A 79 -24.91 -1.03 17.05
CA SER A 79 -26.24 -1.42 17.49
C SER A 79 -27.22 -1.14 16.35
N ILE A 80 -27.68 -2.21 15.70
CA ILE A 80 -28.84 -2.13 14.82
C ILE A 80 -30.04 -1.96 15.75
N MET A 81 -30.35 -0.72 16.12
CA MET A 81 -31.60 -0.40 16.77
C MET A 81 -32.70 -0.40 15.70
N TRP A 82 -33.28 -1.57 15.46
CA TRP A 82 -34.46 -1.71 14.61
C TRP A 82 -35.68 -1.24 15.41
N MET A 83 -36.17 -0.04 15.12
CA MET A 83 -37.51 0.37 15.56
C MET A 83 -38.52 -0.16 14.53
N PRO A 84 -39.49 -1.02 14.90
CA PRO A 84 -40.60 -1.30 14.02
C PRO A 84 -41.40 -0.01 13.82
N ALA A 85 -41.77 0.27 12.57
CA ALA A 85 -42.67 1.36 12.25
C ALA A 85 -44.00 1.13 12.98
N SER A 86 -44.40 2.09 13.80
CA SER A 86 -45.71 2.13 14.45
C SER A 86 -46.80 2.01 13.38
N GLU A 87 -47.53 0.90 13.38
CA GLU A 87 -48.78 0.79 12.63
C GLU A 87 -49.87 1.62 13.33
N LYS A 88 -50.69 2.27 12.51
CA LYS A 88 -51.87 3.06 12.87
C LYS A 88 -53.06 2.17 13.18
#